data_AF-A0A7X7Z3G8-F1
#
_entry.id   AF-A0A7X7Z3G8-F1
#
_cell.length_a   1.000
_cell.length_b   1.000
_cell.length_c   1.000
_cell.angle_alpha   90.00
_cell.angle_beta   90.00
_cell.angle_gamma   90.00
#
_symmetry.space_group_name_H-M   'P 1'
#
loop_
_entity.id
_entity.type
_entity.pdbx_description
1 polymer ?
#
loop_
_entity_poly.entity_id
_entity_poly.type
_entity_poly.pdbx_seq_one_letter_code
_entity_poly.pdbx_strand_id
1 'polypeptide(L)' 'MFEFFSGILANRKASLLAGGGIEDHVHLLVKSKPQVSLADLVRDVKANSSR' A
#
# COMPACT_ATOMS: atom_id res chain seq x y z
N MET A 1 3.06 11.18 2.28
CA MET A 1 1.99 10.22 1.91
C MET A 1 2.55 8.85 1.53
N PHE A 2 3.49 8.76 0.57
CA PHE A 2 4.02 7.46 0.14
C PHE A 2 4.89 6.73 1.18
N GLU A 3 5.59 7.45 2.05
CA GLU A 3 6.32 6.82 3.18
C GLU A 3 5.37 6.15 4.19
N PHE A 4 4.19 6.72 4.39
CA PHE A 4 3.15 6.11 5.23
C PHE A 4 2.65 4.80 4.63
N PHE A 5 2.35 4.78 3.32
CA PHE A 5 2.00 3.55 2.61
C PHE A 5 3.13 2.53 2.64
N SER A 6 4.39 2.97 2.49
CA SER A 6 5.56 2.10 2.60
C SER A 6 5.62 1.39 3.96
N GLY A 7 5.36 2.11 5.06
CA GLY A 7 5.27 1.53 6.40
C GLY A 7 4.18 0.47 6.55
N ILE A 8 2.97 0.74 6.03
CA ILE A 8 1.86 -0.23 6.04
C ILE A 8 2.23 -1.49 5.26
N LEU A 9 2.82 -1.32 4.07
CA LEU A 9 3.23 -2.42 3.20
C LEU A 9 4.34 -3.26 3.86
N ALA A 10 5.31 -2.61 4.52
CA ALA A 10 6.39 -3.29 5.24
C ALA A 10 5.85 -4.20 6.36
N ASN A 11 4.85 -3.74 7.12
CA ASN A 11 4.19 -4.55 8.15
C ASN A 11 3.49 -5.80 7.60
N ARG A 12 3.11 -5.79 6.32
CA ARG A 12 2.50 -6.92 5.60
C ARG A 12 3.48 -7.72 4.75
N LYS A 13 4.79 -7.57 4.97
CA LYS A 13 5.85 -8.25 4.21
C LYS A 13 5.77 -7.97 2.70
N ALA A 14 5.33 -6.77 2.35
CA ALA A 14 5.31 -6.22 1.00
C ALA A 14 6.20 -4.97 0.94
N SER A 15 6.48 -4.48 -0.27
CA SER A 15 7.33 -3.30 -0.47
C SER A 15 6.76 -2.40 -1.55
N LEU A 16 6.76 -1.08 -1.31
CA LEU A 16 6.40 -0.09 -2.31
C LEU A 16 7.58 0.12 -3.26
N LEU A 17 7.37 -0.11 -4.56
CA LEU A 17 8.38 0.12 -5.60
C LEU A 17 8.27 1.52 -6.19
N ALA A 18 7.03 1.99 -6.39
CA ALA A 18 6.74 3.34 -6.84
C ALA A 18 5.38 3.78 -6.30
N GLY A 19 5.26 5.07 -6.00
CA GLY A 19 4.01 5.71 -5.62
C GLY A 19 3.79 6.95 -6.48
N GLY A 20 2.57 7.15 -6.94
CA GLY A 20 2.14 8.31 -7.72
C GLY A 20 0.67 8.58 -7.52
N GLY A 21 0.14 9.62 -8.16
CA GLY A 21 -1.26 10.00 -8.04
C GLY A 21 -1.49 11.45 -8.38
N ILE A 22 -2.76 11.82 -8.46
CA ILE A 22 -3.25 13.20 -8.58
C ILE A 22 -4.27 13.46 -7.47
N GLU A 23 -4.87 14.65 -7.42
CA GLU A 23 -5.68 15.12 -6.27
C GLU A 23 -6.77 14.14 -5.78
N ASP A 24 -7.39 13.34 -6.65
CA ASP A 24 -8.51 12.46 -6.29
C ASP A 24 -8.11 10.98 -6.12
N HIS A 25 -6.90 10.56 -6.52
CA HIS A 25 -6.50 9.16 -6.45
C HIS A 25 -4.99 8.92 -6.42
N VAL A 26 -4.61 7.76 -5.87
CA VAL A 26 -3.22 7.31 -5.75
C VAL A 26 -3.01 5.97 -6.47
N HIS A 27 -1.83 5.82 -7.08
CA HIS A 27 -1.33 4.59 -7.68
C HIS A 27 -0.14 4.09 -6.88
N LEU A 28 -0.16 2.81 -6.51
CA LEU A 28 0.92 2.16 -5.76
C LEU A 28 1.38 0.93 -6.54
N LEU A 29 2.64 0.93 -6.98
CA LEU A 29 3.28 -0.25 -7.53
C LEU A 29 3.93 -1.02 -6.38
N VAL A 30 3.43 -2.23 -6.10
CA VAL A 30 3.81 -3.00 -4.91
C VAL A 30 4.42 -4.34 -5.30
N LYS A 31 5.53 -4.69 -4.65
CA LYS A 31 6.08 -6.05 -4.63
C LYS A 31 5.55 -6.80 -3.43
N SER A 32 4.94 -7.96 -3.65
CA SER A 32 4.47 -8.86 -2.59
C SER A 32 4.85 -10.32 -2.88
N LYS A 33 4.81 -11.16 -1.85
CA LYS A 33 4.93 -12.61 -2.02
C LYS A 33 3.57 -13.19 -2.46
N PRO A 34 3.53 -14.29 -3.23
CA PRO A 34 2.27 -14.92 -3.66
C PRO A 34 1.35 -15.35 -2.50
N GLN A 35 1.92 -15.57 -1.31
CA GLN A 35 1.22 -15.97 -0.08
C GLN A 35 0.52 -14.80 0.61
N VAL A 36 0.82 -13.55 0.22
CA VAL A 36 0.21 -12.35 0.81
C VAL A 36 -1.14 -12.13 0.14
N SER A 37 -2.20 -12.11 0.95
CA SER A 37 -3.54 -11.75 0.50
C SER A 37 -3.57 -10.30 0.02
N LEU A 38 -3.83 -10.11 -1.28
CA LEU A 38 -3.96 -8.78 -1.86
C LEU A 38 -5.15 -8.01 -1.27
N ALA A 39 -6.25 -8.70 -0.96
CA ALA A 39 -7.43 -8.09 -0.37
C ALA A 39 -7.15 -7.52 1.03
N ASP A 40 -6.39 -8.25 1.85
CA ASP A 40 -6.03 -7.77 3.19
C ASP A 40 -5.03 -6.62 3.13
N LEU A 41 -4.09 -6.67 2.18
CA LEU A 41 -3.15 -5.59 1.92
C LEU A 41 -3.87 -4.29 1.54
N VAL A 42 -4.83 -4.36 0.59
CA VAL A 42 -5.63 -3.20 0.17
C VAL A 42 -6.52 -2.69 1.30
N ARG A 43 -7.11 -3.60 2.10
CA ARG A 43 -7.93 -3.21 3.26
C ARG A 43 -7.12 -2.35 4.23
N ASP A 44 -5.92 -2.77 4.58
CA ASP A 44 -5.08 -2.05 5.52
C ASP A 44 -4.60 -0.71 4.97
N VAL A 45 -4.22 -0.67 3.70
CA VAL A 45 -3.85 0.57 3.03
C VAL A 45 -4.98 1.60 3.12
N LYS A 46 -6.23 1.20 2.80
CA LYS A 46 -7.40 2.09 2.84
C LYS A 46 -7.83 2.45 4.26
N ALA A 47 -7.88 1.47 5.17
CA ALA A 47 -8.34 1.68 6.54
C ALA A 47 -7.45 2.66 7.32
N ASN A 48 -6.15 2.66 7.04
CA ASN A 48 -5.19 3.53 7.71
C ASN A 48 -5.02 4.89 7.01
N SER A 49 -5.46 5.05 5.76
CA SER A 49 -5.37 6.33 5.02
C SER A 49 -6.63 7.17 5.05
N SER A 50 -7.72 6.69 5.65
CA SER A 50 -9.01 7.39 5.78
C SER A 50 -9.24 7.99 7.17
N ARG A 51 -8.21 8.07 8.01
CA ARG A 51 -8.20 8.84 9.25
C ARG A 51 -7.58 10.21 9.06
#